data_AF-A0A258KPZ8-F1
#
_entry.id   AF-A0A258KPZ8-F1
#
_cell.length_a   1.000
_cell.length_b   1.000
_cell.length_c   1.000
_cell.angle_alpha   90.00
_cell.angle_beta   90.00
_cell.angle_gamma   90.00
#
_symmetry.space_group_name_H-M   'P 1'
#
loop_
_entity.id
_entity.type
_entity.pdbx_description
1 polymer ?
#
loop_
_entity_poly.entity_id
_entity_poly.type
_entity_poly.pdbx_seq_one_letter_code
_entity_poly.pdbx_strand_id
1 'polypeptide(L)'
;MIRSSAIYSGLTLVSRLMGFVRDLVISYFLGASSNIGADAFNTAQMFPNLFRRIFAEGAFAAAFVPAYSKTLDRDGAEVADKLAADAMATIAAFTVGLTLISQAAMPWLMMVISPGF
;
A
#
# COMPACT_ATOMS: atom_id res chain seq x y z
N MET A 1 4.10 -26.62 -5.37
CA MET A 1 3.35 -25.44 -5.88
C MET A 1 1.96 -25.29 -5.27
N ILE A 2 1.10 -26.32 -5.28
CA ILE A 2 -0.28 -26.26 -4.72
C ILE A 2 -0.31 -25.81 -3.24
N ARG A 3 0.58 -26.32 -2.40
CA ARG A 3 0.66 -25.94 -0.97
C ARG A 3 0.98 -24.46 -0.76
N SER A 4 1.97 -23.94 -1.48
CA SER A 4 2.36 -22.52 -1.39
C SER A 4 1.25 -21.62 -1.90
N SER A 5 0.63 -21.94 -3.05
CA SER A 5 -0.51 -21.20 -3.58
C SER A 5 -1.71 -21.20 -2.62
N ALA A 6 -2.00 -22.34 -1.97
CA ALA A 6 -3.07 -22.42 -0.97
C ALA A 6 -2.81 -21.51 0.25
N ILE A 7 -1.56 -21.40 0.71
CA ILE A 7 -1.19 -20.52 1.83
C ILE A 7 -1.37 -19.05 1.44
N TYR A 8 -0.87 -18.63 0.27
CA TYR A 8 -1.02 -17.25 -0.21
C TYR A 8 -2.49 -16.87 -0.40
N SER A 9 -3.30 -17.75 -1.01
CA SER A 9 -4.73 -17.52 -1.18
C SER A 9 -5.46 -17.46 0.16
N GLY A 10 -5.10 -18.31 1.11
CA GLY A 10 -5.63 -18.30 2.47
C GLY A 10 -5.33 -16.99 3.20
N LEU A 11 -4.07 -16.55 3.22
CA LEU A 11 -3.67 -15.26 3.80
C LEU A 11 -4.40 -14.09 3.12
N THR A 12 -4.56 -14.14 1.80
CA THR A 12 -5.28 -13.12 1.04
C THR A 12 -6.75 -13.05 1.45
N LEU A 13 -7.41 -14.20 1.62
CA LEU A 13 -8.81 -14.28 2.02
C LEU A 13 -9.01 -13.76 3.45
N VAL A 14 -8.12 -14.11 4.37
CA VAL A 14 -8.11 -13.57 5.74
C VAL A 14 -7.96 -12.04 5.72
N SER A 15 -7.02 -11.52 4.93
CA SER A 15 -6.83 -10.07 4.79
C SER A 15 -8.07 -9.36 4.24
N ARG A 16 -8.75 -9.96 3.24
CA ARG A 16 -10.00 -9.43 2.69
C ARG A 16 -11.14 -9.45 3.70
N LEU A 17 -11.26 -10.52 4.47
CA LEU A 17 -12.30 -10.63 5.49
C LEU A 17 -12.08 -9.62 6.61
N MET A 18 -10.83 -9.41 7.04
CA MET A 18 -10.48 -8.33 7.98
C MET A 18 -10.80 -6.94 7.43
N GLY A 19 -10.52 -6.70 6.16
CA GLY A 19 -10.92 -5.46 5.47
C GLY A 19 -12.44 -5.25 5.48
N PHE A 20 -13.19 -6.30 5.16
CA PHE A 20 -14.66 -6.25 5.18
C PHE A 20 -15.22 -5.97 6.58
N VAL A 21 -14.69 -6.63 7.62
CA VAL A 21 -15.09 -6.38 9.01
C VAL A 21 -14.78 -4.95 9.42
N ARG A 22 -13.60 -4.43 9.05
CA ARG A 22 -13.24 -3.02 9.26
C ARG A 22 -14.27 -2.08 8.62
N ASP A 23 -14.66 -2.34 7.38
CA ASP A 23 -15.62 -1.48 6.66
C ASP A 23 -17.02 -1.52 7.31
N LEU A 24 -17.44 -2.69 7.81
CA LEU A 24 -18.68 -2.82 8.60
C LEU A 24 -18.63 -2.01 9.90
N VAL A 25 -17.52 -2.08 10.64
CA VAL A 25 -17.32 -1.34 11.89
C VAL A 25 -17.36 0.17 11.62
N ILE A 26 -16.63 0.65 10.62
CA ILE A 26 -16.62 2.06 10.21
C ILE A 26 -18.03 2.51 9.83
N SER A 27 -18.74 1.72 9.01
CA SER A 27 -20.10 2.04 8.59
C SER A 27 -21.10 2.04 9.74
N TYR A 28 -20.89 1.18 10.75
CA TYR A 28 -21.72 1.14 11.95
C TYR A 28 -21.54 2.39 12.83
N PHE A 29 -20.29 2.86 13.01
CA PHE A 29 -20.00 4.02 13.87
C PHE A 29 -20.19 5.37 13.18
N LEU A 30 -19.80 5.52 11.91
CA LEU A 30 -19.90 6.78 11.17
C LEU A 30 -21.19 6.91 10.34
N GLY A 31 -21.95 5.82 10.20
CA GLY A 31 -23.06 5.70 9.26
C GLY A 31 -22.58 5.24 7.88
N ALA A 32 -23.52 4.82 7.03
CA ALA A 32 -23.24 4.65 5.60
C ALA A 32 -22.79 5.98 4.98
N SER A 33 -22.25 5.96 3.76
CA SER A 33 -21.68 7.10 2.98
C SER A 33 -22.50 8.42 2.95
N SER A 34 -23.71 8.46 3.51
CA SER A 34 -24.57 9.63 3.66
C SER A 34 -24.14 10.64 4.74
N ASN A 35 -23.08 10.36 5.54
CA ASN A 35 -22.58 11.29 6.56
C ASN A 35 -21.22 11.89 6.16
N ILE A 36 -21.05 13.20 6.38
CA ILE A 36 -19.83 13.99 6.08
C ILE A 36 -18.58 13.33 6.67
N GLY A 37 -18.67 12.74 7.87
CA GLY A 37 -17.55 12.05 8.51
C GLY A 37 -17.12 10.74 7.83
N ALA A 38 -18.06 9.97 7.29
CA ALA A 38 -17.78 8.72 6.59
C ALA A 38 -17.08 9.00 5.24
N ASP A 39 -17.53 10.04 4.53
CA ASP A 39 -16.96 10.42 3.24
C ASP A 39 -15.53 11.00 3.38
N ALA A 40 -15.30 11.82 4.41
CA ALA A 40 -13.96 12.29 4.75
C ALA A 40 -13.00 11.13 5.08
N PHE A 41 -13.45 10.14 5.86
CA PHE A 41 -12.65 8.96 6.19
C PHE A 41 -12.31 8.13 4.94
N ASN A 42 -13.29 7.89 4.07
CA ASN A 42 -13.09 7.14 2.83
C ASN A 42 -12.15 7.87 1.87
N THR A 43 -12.32 9.18 1.72
CA THR A 43 -11.43 10.03 0.90
C THR A 43 -9.99 10.01 1.43
N ALA A 44 -9.82 10.14 2.75
CA ALA A 44 -8.50 10.07 3.39
C ALA A 44 -7.80 8.72 3.18
N GLN A 45 -8.56 7.62 3.12
CA GLN A 45 -8.01 6.28 2.88
C GLN A 45 -7.78 5.99 1.40
N MET A 46 -8.53 6.63 0.49
CA MET A 46 -8.38 6.43 -0.95
C MET A 46 -7.01 6.92 -1.43
N PHE A 47 -6.57 8.09 -0.97
CA PHE A 47 -5.30 8.68 -1.40
C PHE A 47 -4.10 7.75 -1.18
N PRO A 48 -3.77 7.29 0.04
CA PRO A 48 -2.66 6.36 0.27
C PRO A 48 -2.87 5.01 -0.43
N ASN A 49 -4.11 4.53 -0.53
CA ASN A 49 -4.41 3.29 -1.23
C ASN A 49 -4.13 3.37 -2.73
N LEU A 50 -4.35 4.52 -3.38
CA LEU A 50 -4.00 4.72 -4.78
C LEU A 50 -2.51 4.49 -5.01
N PHE A 51 -1.65 5.09 -4.18
CA PHE A 51 -0.20 4.89 -4.25
C PHE A 51 0.18 3.43 -3.96
N ARG A 52 -0.43 2.81 -2.95
CA ARG A 52 -0.23 1.38 -2.65
C ARG A 52 -0.57 0.50 -3.86
N ARG A 53 -1.67 0.79 -4.57
CA ARG A 53 -2.07 0.05 -5.77
C ARG A 53 -1.07 0.22 -6.92
N ILE A 54 -0.61 1.45 -7.17
CA ILE A 54 0.29 1.74 -8.29
C ILE A 54 1.69 1.15 -8.05
N PHE A 55 2.24 1.32 -6.85
CA PHE A 55 3.65 1.01 -6.57
C PHE A 55 3.84 -0.34 -5.87
N ALA A 56 2.88 -0.82 -5.08
CA ALA A 56 3.08 -1.92 -4.14
C ALA A 56 2.21 -3.16 -4.37
N GLU A 57 1.17 -3.14 -5.21
CA GLU A 57 0.33 -4.32 -5.48
C GLU A 57 0.98 -5.39 -6.38
N GLY A 58 2.24 -5.20 -6.80
CA GLY A 58 3.01 -6.27 -7.45
C GLY A 58 4.15 -5.79 -8.32
N ALA A 59 4.14 -4.53 -8.77
CA ALA A 59 5.17 -3.98 -9.63
C ALA A 59 6.57 -4.06 -8.99
N PHE A 60 6.67 -3.63 -7.72
CA PHE A 60 7.92 -3.74 -6.98
C PHE A 60 8.37 -5.20 -6.82
N ALA A 61 7.50 -6.09 -6.34
CA ALA A 61 7.85 -7.49 -6.11
C ALA A 61 8.28 -8.21 -7.42
N ALA A 62 7.62 -7.91 -8.54
CA ALA A 62 7.93 -8.48 -9.84
C ALA A 62 9.33 -8.08 -10.35
N ALA A 63 9.80 -6.86 -10.03
CA ALA A 63 11.12 -6.39 -10.40
C ALA A 63 12.20 -6.76 -9.35
N PHE A 64 11.86 -6.66 -8.07
CA PHE A 64 12.77 -6.85 -6.95
C PHE A 64 13.13 -8.32 -6.72
N VAL A 65 12.15 -9.24 -6.74
CA VAL A 65 12.40 -10.66 -6.44
C VAL A 65 13.41 -11.27 -7.41
N PRO A 66 13.29 -11.11 -8.75
CA PRO A 66 14.30 -11.63 -9.68
C PRO A 66 15.68 -10.97 -9.50
N ALA A 67 15.73 -9.67 -9.21
CA ALA A 67 16.98 -8.95 -8.99
C ALA A 67 17.70 -9.42 -7.70
N TYR A 68 16.94 -9.59 -6.61
CA TYR A 68 17.45 -10.12 -5.35
C TYR A 68 17.92 -11.56 -5.51
N SER A 69 17.12 -12.45 -6.09
CA SER A 69 17.50 -13.86 -6.30
C SER A 69 18.76 -13.98 -7.17
N LYS A 70 18.87 -13.20 -8.24
CA LYS A 70 20.08 -13.21 -9.09
C LYS A 70 21.32 -12.74 -8.33
N THR A 71 21.18 -11.72 -7.49
CA THR A 71 22.29 -11.19 -6.68
C THR A 71 22.68 -12.18 -5.57
N LEU A 72 21.69 -12.83 -4.96
CA LEU A 72 21.91 -13.86 -3.95
C LEU A 72 22.70 -15.05 -4.52
N ASP A 73 22.32 -15.52 -5.72
CA ASP A 73 22.96 -16.66 -6.36
C ASP A 73 24.37 -16.35 -6.87
N ARG A 74 24.61 -15.13 -7.36
CA ARG A 74 25.90 -14.75 -7.99
C ARG A 74 26.90 -14.17 -6.98
N ASP A 75 26.43 -13.26 -6.14
CA ASP A 75 27.27 -12.37 -5.33
C ASP A 75 27.17 -12.69 -3.82
N GLY A 76 26.29 -13.62 -3.44
CA GLY A 76 26.13 -14.11 -2.07
C GLY A 76 25.17 -13.28 -1.22
N ALA A 77 24.84 -13.81 -0.04
CA ALA A 77 23.81 -13.26 0.85
C ALA A 77 24.11 -11.83 1.32
N GLU A 78 25.37 -11.51 1.63
CA GLU A 78 25.73 -10.19 2.15
C GLU A 78 25.47 -9.07 1.12
N VAL A 79 25.73 -9.34 -0.16
CA VAL A 79 25.49 -8.37 -1.24
C VAL A 79 23.99 -8.27 -1.54
N ALA A 80 23.27 -9.39 -1.52
CA ALA A 80 21.82 -9.40 -1.69
C ALA A 80 21.12 -8.63 -0.56
N ASP A 81 21.56 -8.78 0.69
CA ASP A 81 20.98 -8.06 1.82
C ASP A 81 21.24 -6.55 1.77
N LYS A 82 22.42 -6.13 1.28
CA LYS A 82 22.67 -4.71 0.98
C LYS A 82 21.71 -4.19 -0.09
N LEU A 83 21.50 -4.94 -1.18
CA LEU A 83 20.54 -4.58 -2.22
C LEU A 83 19.11 -4.45 -1.65
N ALA A 84 18.70 -5.37 -0.77
CA ALA A 84 17.40 -5.30 -0.11
C ALA A 84 17.28 -4.08 0.80
N ALA A 85 18.30 -3.80 1.61
CA ALA A 85 18.35 -2.64 2.48
C ALA A 85 18.27 -1.33 1.69
N ASP A 86 19.05 -1.20 0.61
CA ASP A 86 19.05 -0.03 -0.26
C ASP A 86 17.71 0.17 -0.97
N ALA A 87 17.11 -0.90 -1.47
CA ALA A 87 15.78 -0.85 -2.09
C ALA A 87 14.70 -0.40 -1.08
N MET A 88 14.70 -0.97 0.12
CA MET A 88 13.76 -0.60 1.19
C MET A 88 13.98 0.84 1.67
N ALA A 89 15.23 1.26 1.85
CA ALA A 89 15.58 2.62 2.22
C ALA A 89 15.12 3.63 1.15
N THR A 90 15.31 3.29 -0.13
CA THR A 90 14.88 4.13 -1.26
C THR A 90 13.36 4.28 -1.29
N ILE A 91 12.61 3.17 -1.14
CA ILE A 91 11.14 3.21 -1.09
C ILE A 91 10.66 3.99 0.12
N ALA A 92 11.27 3.78 1.30
CA ALA A 92 10.91 4.49 2.51
C ALA A 92 11.15 6.00 2.35
N ALA A 93 12.33 6.40 1.88
CA ALA A 93 12.68 7.80 1.64
C ALA A 93 11.74 8.45 0.62
N PHE A 94 11.48 7.77 -0.51
CA PHE A 94 10.53 8.23 -1.52
C PHE A 94 9.12 8.40 -0.94
N THR A 95 8.63 7.41 -0.18
CA THR A 95 7.30 7.44 0.42
C THR A 95 7.18 8.57 1.44
N VAL A 96 8.20 8.79 2.27
CA VAL A 96 8.24 9.89 3.24
C VAL A 96 8.23 11.24 2.50
N GLY A 97 9.10 11.41 1.51
CA GLY A 97 9.15 12.64 0.71
C GLY A 97 7.82 12.93 0.02
N LEU A 98 7.23 11.92 -0.63
CA LEU A 98 5.93 12.01 -1.27
C LEU A 98 4.82 12.36 -0.26
N THR A 99 4.87 11.78 0.95
CA THR A 99 3.90 12.06 2.01
C THR A 99 3.99 13.51 2.47
N LEU A 100 5.21 14.03 2.69
CA LEU A 100 5.43 15.42 3.10
C LEU A 100 4.98 16.41 2.01
N ILE A 101 5.33 16.14 0.75
CA ILE A 101 4.89 16.96 -0.39
C ILE A 101 3.36 16.92 -0.48
N SER A 102 2.76 15.75 -0.35
CA SER A 102 1.31 15.59 -0.39
C SER A 102 0.64 16.37 0.73
N GLN A 103 1.14 16.29 1.96
CA GLN A 103 0.64 17.05 3.12
C GLN A 103 0.65 18.56 2.87
N ALA A 104 1.76 19.09 2.34
CA ALA A 104 1.87 20.51 1.97
C ALA A 104 0.92 20.89 0.81
N ALA A 105 0.71 19.97 -0.13
CA ALA A 105 -0.14 20.17 -1.29
C ALA A 105 -1.62 19.81 -1.07
N MET A 106 -2.01 19.34 0.11
CA MET A 106 -3.37 18.86 0.42
C MET A 106 -4.47 19.84 0.00
N PRO A 107 -4.37 21.17 0.21
CA PRO A 107 -5.42 22.11 -0.18
C PRO A 107 -5.75 22.05 -1.68
N TRP A 108 -4.74 21.89 -2.54
CA TRP A 108 -4.94 21.76 -3.99
C TRP A 108 -5.33 20.34 -4.39
N LEU A 109 -4.77 19.33 -3.73
CA LEU A 109 -5.09 17.92 -4.00
C LEU A 109 -6.58 17.62 -3.71
N MET A 110 -7.13 18.17 -2.62
CA MET A 110 -8.54 18.00 -2.27
C MET A 110 -9.48 18.59 -3.33
N MET A 111 -9.11 19.71 -3.98
CA MET A 111 -9.91 20.28 -5.08
C MET A 111 -10.05 19.33 -6.28
N VAL A 112 -9.06 18.47 -6.50
CA VAL A 112 -9.08 17.49 -7.61
C VAL A 112 -9.75 16.19 -7.18
N ILE A 113 -9.50 15.74 -5.95
CA ILE A 113 -9.91 14.41 -5.47
C ILE A 113 -11.34 14.40 -4.92
N SER A 114 -11.77 15.47 -4.25
CA SER A 114 -13.14 15.61 -3.73
C SER A 114 -13.59 17.08 -3.81
N PRO A 115 -13.91 17.60 -5.02
CA PRO A 115 -14.44 18.95 -5.19
C PRO A 115 -15.84 19.04 -4.55
N GLY A 116 -15.93 19.66 -3.37
CA GLY A 116 -17.17 19.79 -2.60
C GLY A 116 -17.00 19.62 -1.10
N PHE A 117 -15.82 19.21 -0.65
CA PHE A 117 -15.34 19.27 0.73
C PHE A 117 -14.27 20.36 0.91
#